data_AF-A0A9D7EV94-F1
#
_entry.id   AF-A0A9D7EV94-F1
#
_cell.length_a   1.000
_cell.length_b   1.000
_cell.length_c   1.000
_cell.angle_alpha   90.00
_cell.angle_beta   90.00
_cell.angle_gamma   90.00
#
_symmetry.space_group_name_H-M   'P 1'
#
loop_
_entity.id
_entity.type
_entity.pdbx_description
1 polymer ?
#
loop_
_entity_poly.entity_id
_entity_poly.type
_entity_poly.pdbx_seq_one_letter_code
_entity_poly.pdbx_strand_id
1 'polypeptide(L)'
;MTIFNAVKTISSLLSSIKKQHRFIATELDEILATAKRSNDGSLDASDFKKITHYYGLAVPAILGDSICALRGFKMTKKERLALTYQGAMTGLFDDFFDKFDMSDEQVKAFMEKPDELKGENSAEKLFSSFIRKH
;
A
#
# COMPACT_ATOMS: atom_id res chain seq x y z
N MET A 1 15.07 28.20 7.42
CA MET A 1 13.69 27.91 6.95
C MET A 1 12.79 29.04 7.42
N THR A 2 12.19 29.82 6.51
CA THR A 2 11.28 30.91 6.89
C THR A 2 9.89 30.36 7.23
N ILE A 3 9.14 31.04 8.11
CA ILE A 3 7.76 30.66 8.49
C ILE A 3 6.88 30.45 7.25
N PHE A 4 7.04 31.30 6.24
CA PHE A 4 6.32 31.20 4.97
C PHE A 4 6.56 29.88 4.24
N ASN A 5 7.81 29.41 4.18
CA ASN A 5 8.15 28.13 3.54
C ASN A 5 7.58 26.95 4.33
N ALA A 6 7.57 27.02 5.66
CA ALA A 6 6.97 25.99 6.51
C ALA A 6 5.46 25.84 6.24
N VAL A 7 4.72 26.95 6.19
CA VAL A 7 3.28 26.95 5.89
C VAL A 7 2.98 26.35 4.52
N LYS A 8 3.77 26.72 3.49
CA LYS A 8 3.61 26.17 2.14
C LYS A 8 3.85 24.65 2.11
N THR A 9 4.89 24.18 2.79
CA THR A 9 5.19 22.74 2.90
C THR A 9 4.06 21.98 3.58
N ILE A 10 3.57 22.48 4.72
CA ILE A 10 2.45 21.86 5.45
C ILE A 10 1.19 21.82 4.58
N SER A 11 0.85 22.92 3.91
CA SER A 11 -0.31 22.96 3.01
C SER A 11 -0.18 21.97 1.85
N SER A 12 1.02 21.83 1.28
CA SER A 12 1.28 20.86 0.21
C SER A 12 1.11 19.43 0.71
N LEU A 13 1.65 19.12 1.89
CA LEU A 13 1.54 17.80 2.52
C LEU A 13 0.08 17.43 2.77
N LEU A 14 -0.71 18.32 3.37
CA LEU A 14 -2.14 18.09 3.62
C LEU A 14 -2.91 17.84 2.32
N SER A 15 -2.59 18.58 1.26
CA SER A 15 -3.17 18.37 -0.07
C SER A 15 -2.81 17.00 -0.64
N SER A 16 -1.54 16.58 -0.53
CA SER A 16 -1.08 15.27 -0.97
C SER A 16 -1.75 14.12 -0.21
N ILE A 17 -1.89 14.26 1.11
CA ILE A 17 -2.61 13.28 1.95
C ILE A 17 -4.07 13.18 1.51
N LYS A 18 -4.77 14.30 1.33
CA LYS A 18 -6.18 14.30 0.87
C LYS A 18 -6.33 13.70 -0.52
N LYS A 19 -5.37 13.97 -1.42
CA LYS A 19 -5.34 13.36 -2.76
C LYS A 19 -5.17 11.85 -2.66
N GLN A 20 -4.23 11.37 -1.85
CA GLN A 20 -3.97 9.95 -1.70
C GLN A 20 -5.12 9.21 -1.02
N HIS A 21 -5.74 9.80 0.00
CA HIS A 21 -6.92 9.21 0.65
C HIS A 21 -8.05 8.95 -0.37
N ARG A 22 -8.34 9.93 -1.24
CA ARG A 22 -9.32 9.75 -2.32
C ARG A 22 -8.88 8.70 -3.34
N PHE A 23 -7.59 8.66 -3.65
CA PHE A 23 -7.01 7.69 -4.57
C PHE A 23 -7.20 6.26 -4.07
N ILE A 24 -6.90 6.00 -2.79
CA ILE A 24 -7.14 4.71 -2.11
C ILE A 24 -8.62 4.33 -2.19
N ALA A 25 -9.52 5.25 -1.84
CA ALA A 25 -10.96 5.01 -1.87
C ALA A 25 -11.50 4.75 -3.29
N THR A 26 -10.77 5.12 -4.34
CA THR A 26 -11.18 4.88 -5.73
C THR A 26 -10.59 3.58 -6.26
N GLU A 27 -9.30 3.33 -6.01
CA GLU A 27 -8.55 2.27 -6.68
C GLU A 27 -8.48 0.98 -5.84
N LEU A 28 -8.64 1.06 -4.52
CA LEU A 28 -8.56 -0.12 -3.64
C LEU A 28 -9.93 -0.61 -3.15
N ASP A 29 -11.01 0.15 -3.32
CA ASP A 29 -12.30 -0.13 -2.68
C ASP A 29 -12.82 -1.54 -3.01
N GLU A 30 -12.86 -1.92 -4.29
CA GLU A 30 -13.33 -3.23 -4.73
C GLU A 30 -12.44 -4.37 -4.20
N ILE A 31 -11.12 -4.17 -4.20
CA ILE A 31 -10.15 -5.17 -3.72
C ILE A 31 -10.36 -5.41 -2.23
N LEU A 32 -10.46 -4.33 -1.44
CA LEU A 32 -10.66 -4.41 0.00
C LEU A 32 -12.05 -4.92 0.38
N ALA A 33 -13.09 -4.54 -0.36
CA ALA A 33 -14.44 -5.06 -0.17
C ALA A 33 -14.49 -6.58 -0.42
N THR A 34 -13.80 -7.05 -1.46
CA THR A 34 -13.69 -8.49 -1.75
C THR A 34 -12.96 -9.24 -0.64
N ALA A 35 -11.80 -8.73 -0.20
CA ALA A 35 -11.04 -9.35 0.88
C ALA A 35 -11.81 -9.39 2.21
N LYS A 36 -12.59 -8.35 2.54
CA LYS A 36 -13.47 -8.35 3.72
C LYS A 36 -14.57 -9.41 3.65
N ARG A 37 -15.18 -9.60 2.48
CA ARG A 37 -16.26 -10.59 2.28
C ARG A 37 -15.75 -12.02 2.35
N SER A 38 -14.54 -12.27 1.84
CA SER A 38 -13.92 -13.60 1.83
C SER A 38 -12.89 -13.77 2.96
N ASN A 39 -12.97 -12.98 4.03
CA ASN A 39 -12.00 -13.05 5.12
C ASN A 39 -12.20 -14.34 5.94
N ASP A 40 -11.19 -15.19 5.98
CA ASP A 40 -11.17 -16.44 6.77
C ASP A 40 -10.70 -16.25 8.21
N GLY A 41 -10.45 -15.01 8.63
CA GLY A 41 -9.95 -14.65 9.96
C GLY A 41 -8.47 -14.31 9.99
N SER A 42 -7.74 -14.51 8.88
CA SER A 42 -6.34 -14.10 8.75
C SER A 42 -6.14 -12.58 8.61
N LEU A 43 -7.18 -11.81 8.30
CA LEU A 43 -7.15 -10.35 8.27
C LEU A 43 -7.93 -9.74 9.44
N ASP A 44 -7.37 -8.72 10.05
CA ASP A 44 -8.01 -7.93 11.10
C ASP A 44 -8.18 -6.45 10.70
N ALA A 45 -8.83 -5.67 11.57
CA ALA A 45 -9.08 -4.25 11.33
C ALA A 45 -7.78 -3.41 11.23
N SER A 46 -6.70 -3.85 11.90
CA SER A 46 -5.40 -3.21 11.85
C SER A 46 -4.77 -3.34 10.46
N ASP A 47 -4.97 -4.47 9.78
CA ASP A 47 -4.43 -4.70 8.43
C ASP A 47 -5.06 -3.73 7.42
N PHE A 48 -6.39 -3.60 7.45
CA PHE A 48 -7.10 -2.62 6.62
C PHE A 48 -6.68 -1.18 6.96
N LYS A 49 -6.43 -0.89 8.24
CA LYS A 49 -5.95 0.44 8.67
C LYS A 49 -4.53 0.70 8.18
N LYS A 50 -3.62 -0.28 8.24
CA LYS A 50 -2.26 -0.18 7.70
C LYS A 50 -2.31 0.15 6.20
N ILE A 51 -3.16 -0.55 5.45
CA ILE A 51 -3.37 -0.33 4.00
C ILE A 51 -3.90 1.08 3.72
N THR A 52 -4.96 1.50 4.42
CA THR A 52 -5.74 2.69 4.01
C THR A 52 -5.31 4.00 4.68
N HIS A 53 -4.69 3.92 5.86
CA HIS A 53 -4.38 5.10 6.70
C HIS A 53 -2.92 5.19 7.13
N TYR A 54 -2.10 4.16 6.88
CA TYR A 54 -0.69 4.16 7.25
C TYR A 54 0.20 4.03 6.03
N TYR A 55 0.64 2.83 5.66
CA TYR A 55 1.61 2.62 4.58
C TYR A 55 1.05 3.04 3.21
N GLY A 56 -0.15 2.59 2.83
CA GLY A 56 -0.76 2.98 1.54
C GLY A 56 -1.13 4.46 1.44
N LEU A 57 -1.21 5.18 2.57
CA LEU A 57 -1.43 6.62 2.62
C LEU A 57 -0.11 7.41 2.62
N ALA A 58 0.77 7.13 3.58
CA ALA A 58 1.98 7.90 3.83
C ALA A 58 3.03 7.67 2.74
N VAL A 59 3.22 6.43 2.25
CA VAL A 59 4.25 6.14 1.24
C VAL A 59 4.00 6.94 -0.04
N PRO A 60 2.80 6.95 -0.66
CA PRO A 60 2.61 7.74 -1.87
C PRO A 60 2.48 9.24 -1.61
N ALA A 61 1.80 9.65 -0.53
CA ALA A 61 1.51 11.06 -0.26
C ALA A 61 2.73 11.85 0.26
N ILE A 62 3.67 11.19 0.93
CA ILE A 62 4.83 11.84 1.54
C ILE A 62 6.07 11.47 0.74
N LEU A 63 6.48 10.20 0.78
CA LEU A 63 7.73 9.76 0.17
C LEU A 63 7.67 9.89 -1.36
N GLY A 64 6.62 9.35 -1.98
CA GLY A 64 6.46 9.37 -3.43
C GLY A 64 6.37 10.79 -3.99
N ASP A 65 5.48 11.63 -3.43
CA ASP A 65 5.34 13.01 -3.90
C ASP A 65 6.64 13.81 -3.69
N SER A 66 7.39 13.54 -2.61
CA SER A 66 8.72 14.15 -2.38
C SER A 66 9.75 13.71 -3.42
N ILE A 67 9.82 12.41 -3.76
CA ILE A 67 10.73 11.89 -4.79
C ILE A 67 10.42 12.50 -6.15
N CYS A 68 9.14 12.58 -6.54
CA CYS A 68 8.74 13.22 -7.79
C CYS A 68 9.11 14.71 -7.80
N ALA A 69 8.86 15.43 -6.69
CA ALA A 69 9.24 16.83 -6.55
C ALA A 69 10.75 17.05 -6.69
N LEU A 70 11.58 16.18 -6.09
CA LEU A 70 13.04 16.21 -6.23
C LEU A 70 13.49 16.00 -7.69
N ARG A 71 12.77 15.17 -8.44
CA ARG A 71 13.01 14.96 -9.88
C ARG A 71 12.48 16.10 -10.76
N GLY A 72 11.73 17.07 -10.20
CA GLY A 72 11.10 18.15 -10.94
C GLY A 72 9.81 17.77 -11.67
N PHE A 73 9.22 16.60 -11.36
CA PHE A 73 8.00 16.10 -12.01
C PHE A 73 6.86 15.92 -11.02
N LYS A 74 5.63 15.94 -11.52
CA LYS A 74 4.47 15.50 -10.72
C LYS A 74 4.34 13.98 -10.84
N MET A 75 3.95 13.33 -9.75
CA MET A 75 3.64 11.91 -9.76
C MET A 75 2.50 11.61 -10.73
N THR A 76 2.75 10.69 -11.65
CA THR A 76 1.75 10.18 -12.60
C THR A 76 0.74 9.27 -11.90
N LYS A 77 -0.39 8.99 -12.56
CA LYS A 77 -1.37 8.02 -12.04
C LYS A 77 -0.73 6.63 -11.86
N LYS A 78 0.09 6.19 -12.82
CA LYS A 78 0.75 4.88 -12.78
C LYS A 78 1.72 4.76 -11.61
N GLU A 79 2.58 5.77 -11.40
CA GLU A 79 3.49 5.82 -10.24
C GLU A 79 2.71 5.83 -8.92
N ARG A 80 1.61 6.60 -8.84
CA ARG A 80 0.77 6.64 -7.64
C ARG A 80 0.14 5.29 -7.34
N LEU A 81 -0.39 4.62 -8.36
CA LEU A 81 -0.98 3.30 -8.21
C LEU A 81 0.07 2.29 -7.73
N ALA A 82 1.28 2.34 -8.30
CA ALA A 82 2.37 1.47 -7.91
C ALA A 82 2.79 1.63 -6.45
N LEU A 83 3.01 2.86 -6.02
CA LEU A 83 3.33 3.15 -4.62
C LEU A 83 2.16 2.82 -3.68
N THR A 84 0.91 2.92 -4.16
CA THR A 84 -0.27 2.57 -3.38
C THR A 84 -0.32 1.06 -3.14
N TYR A 85 -0.12 0.24 -4.17
CA TYR A 85 -0.06 -1.22 -4.01
C TYR A 85 1.14 -1.65 -3.19
N GLN A 86 2.32 -1.06 -3.41
CA GLN A 86 3.50 -1.32 -2.58
C GLN A 86 3.24 -1.00 -1.10
N GLY A 87 2.69 0.18 -0.80
CA GLY A 87 2.34 0.56 0.57
C GLY A 87 1.23 -0.33 1.16
N ALA A 88 0.23 -0.71 0.37
CA ALA A 88 -0.84 -1.61 0.82
C ALA A 88 -0.29 -2.99 1.21
N MET A 89 0.59 -3.57 0.39
CA MET A 89 1.13 -4.90 0.64
C MET A 89 2.20 -4.96 1.74
N THR A 90 2.83 -3.83 2.09
CA THR A 90 3.95 -3.80 3.06
C THR A 90 3.55 -4.42 4.39
N GLY A 91 2.43 -3.98 4.97
CA GLY A 91 1.99 -4.51 6.27
C GLY A 91 1.54 -5.97 6.23
N LEU A 92 1.09 -6.46 5.07
CA LEU A 92 0.74 -7.88 4.88
C LEU A 92 2.00 -8.73 4.76
N PHE A 93 3.03 -8.19 4.12
CA PHE A 93 4.32 -8.85 3.97
C PHE A 93 5.06 -8.96 5.31
N ASP A 94 5.01 -7.91 6.14
CA ASP A 94 5.54 -7.96 7.51
C ASP A 94 4.88 -9.10 8.32
N ASP A 95 3.56 -9.24 8.19
CA ASP A 95 2.78 -10.28 8.89
C ASP A 95 3.13 -11.71 8.44
N PHE A 96 3.69 -11.92 7.23
CA PHE A 96 4.20 -13.23 6.81
C PHE A 96 5.27 -13.77 7.76
N PHE A 97 6.11 -12.89 8.30
CA PHE A 97 7.11 -13.25 9.29
C PHE A 97 6.53 -13.19 10.71
N ASP A 98 5.81 -12.11 11.05
CA ASP A 98 5.42 -11.82 12.43
C ASP A 98 4.22 -12.65 12.92
N LYS A 99 3.28 -12.99 12.03
CA LYS A 99 2.01 -13.67 12.38
C LYS A 99 1.92 -15.09 11.83
N PHE A 100 2.40 -15.31 10.60
CA PHE A 100 2.20 -16.57 9.89
C PHE A 100 3.40 -17.52 9.98
N ASP A 101 4.54 -17.08 10.51
CA ASP A 101 5.78 -17.87 10.63
C ASP A 101 6.15 -18.59 9.32
N MET A 102 6.04 -17.85 8.20
CA MET A 102 6.37 -18.39 6.89
C MET A 102 7.88 -18.68 6.78
N SER A 103 8.21 -19.82 6.17
CA SER A 103 9.59 -20.14 5.81
C SER A 103 10.14 -19.21 4.73
N ASP A 104 11.47 -19.09 4.68
CA ASP A 104 12.19 -18.33 3.65
C ASP A 104 11.79 -18.79 2.23
N GLU A 105 11.59 -20.10 2.04
CA GLU A 105 11.14 -20.66 0.76
C GLU A 105 9.73 -20.20 0.37
N GLN A 106 8.80 -20.15 1.34
CA GLN A 106 7.43 -19.66 1.11
C GLN A 106 7.44 -18.17 0.74
N VAL A 107 8.16 -17.35 1.51
CA VAL A 107 8.29 -15.91 1.23
C VAL A 107 8.94 -15.67 -0.14
N LYS A 108 10.00 -16.42 -0.45
CA LYS A 108 10.68 -16.33 -1.75
C LYS A 108 9.75 -16.69 -2.89
N ALA A 109 8.89 -17.70 -2.73
CA ALA A 109 7.90 -18.05 -3.74
C ALA A 109 6.93 -16.89 -4.02
N PHE A 110 6.48 -16.15 -3.00
CA PHE A 110 5.63 -14.96 -3.17
C PHE A 110 6.30 -13.85 -3.97
N MET A 111 7.62 -13.73 -3.87
CA MET A 111 8.40 -12.69 -4.56
C MET A 111 8.79 -13.08 -5.99
N GLU A 112 9.22 -14.33 -6.20
CA GLU A 112 9.75 -14.77 -7.50
C GLU A 112 8.66 -15.31 -8.44
N LYS A 113 7.58 -15.86 -7.87
CA LYS A 113 6.53 -16.57 -8.63
C LYS A 113 5.11 -16.18 -8.17
N PRO A 114 4.79 -14.87 -8.10
CA PRO A 114 3.49 -14.41 -7.60
C PRO A 114 2.28 -14.93 -8.40
N ASP A 115 2.48 -15.27 -9.68
CA ASP A 115 1.42 -15.80 -10.53
C ASP A 115 1.10 -17.27 -10.22
N GLU A 116 2.08 -18.05 -9.78
CA GLU A 116 1.91 -19.48 -9.46
C GLU A 116 1.19 -19.69 -8.11
N LEU A 117 1.19 -18.70 -7.22
CA LEU A 117 0.66 -18.81 -5.87
C LEU A 117 -0.78 -18.31 -5.75
N LYS A 118 -1.68 -19.17 -5.26
CA LYS A 118 -3.09 -18.79 -5.05
C LYS A 118 -3.34 -18.10 -3.70
N GLY A 119 -2.37 -18.13 -2.78
CA GLY A 119 -2.54 -17.78 -1.38
C GLY A 119 -3.40 -18.82 -0.66
N GLU A 120 -2.95 -19.25 0.52
CA GLU A 120 -3.66 -20.24 1.32
C GLU A 120 -4.79 -19.57 2.11
N ASN A 121 -4.48 -18.44 2.74
CA ASN A 121 -5.43 -17.64 3.52
C ASN A 121 -5.81 -16.30 2.86
N SER A 122 -6.75 -15.57 3.47
CA SER A 122 -7.23 -14.28 2.95
C SER A 122 -6.18 -13.17 2.96
N ALA A 123 -5.23 -13.16 3.89
CA ALA A 123 -4.12 -12.20 3.92
C ALA A 123 -3.17 -12.39 2.72
N GLU A 124 -2.78 -13.64 2.45
CA GLU A 124 -1.96 -14.01 1.30
C GLU A 124 -2.67 -13.70 -0.03
N LYS A 125 -3.97 -14.02 -0.14
CA LYS A 125 -4.77 -13.71 -1.33
C LYS A 125 -4.84 -12.21 -1.58
N LEU A 126 -4.99 -11.41 -0.52
CA LEU A 126 -4.98 -9.95 -0.62
C LEU A 126 -3.61 -9.43 -1.05
N PHE A 127 -2.52 -9.96 -0.49
CA PHE A 127 -1.15 -9.66 -0.95
C PHE A 127 -0.98 -9.98 -2.44
N SER A 128 -1.38 -11.19 -2.87
CA SER A 128 -1.32 -11.62 -4.28
C SER A 128 -2.12 -10.69 -5.21
N SER A 129 -3.23 -10.12 -4.75
CA SER A 129 -4.04 -9.19 -5.55
C SER A 129 -3.32 -7.87 -5.86
N PHE A 130 -2.38 -7.45 -5.00
CA PHE A 130 -1.59 -6.23 -5.20
C PHE A 130 -0.35 -6.47 -6.05
N ILE A 131 0.36 -7.60 -5.83
CA ILE A 131 1.61 -7.89 -6.54
C ILE A 131 1.37 -8.23 -8.03
N ARG A 132 0.27 -8.94 -8.37
CA ARG A 132 -0.08 -9.31 -9.75
C ARG A 132 -0.53 -8.15 -10.63
N LYS A 133 -0.78 -6.97 -10.06
CA LYS A 133 -1.16 -5.78 -10.82
C LYS A 133 0.05 -4.93 -11.25
N HIS A 134 1.26 -5.48 -11.11
CA HIS A 134 2.53 -4.93 -11.57
C HIS A 134 3.26 -5.91 -12.47
#